data_AF-A0A1B7XJV3-F1
#
_entry.id   AF-A0A1B7XJV3-F1
#
_cell.length_a   1.000
_cell.length_b   1.000
_cell.length_c   1.000
_cell.angle_alpha   90.00
_cell.angle_beta   90.00
_cell.angle_gamma   90.00
#
_symmetry.space_group_name_H-M   'P 1'
#
loop_
_entity.id
_entity.type
_entity.pdbx_description
1 polymer ?
#
loop_
_entity_poly.entity_id
_entity_poly.type
_entity_poly.pdbx_seq_one_letter_code
_entity_poly.pdbx_strand_id
1 'polypeptide(L)'
;MLEGWVESEAKTKAAFEEYKDLLLSFEGSTLSFKGRPGVSYSLRAKHANQTERNLFVLVDIIDDDPADRWLSVCFYADMINDADEVGDWVPGGLMGEDACCFNLDEDDAEMRTYIKDRLTDAYNSATK
;
A
#
# COMPACT_ATOMS: atom_id res chain seq x y z
N MET A 1 -7.92 8.85 11.36
CA MET A 1 -7.32 7.51 11.54
C MET A 1 -8.41 6.56 12.01
N LEU A 2 -8.27 5.25 11.83
CA LEU A 2 -9.22 4.28 12.36
C LEU A 2 -9.36 4.45 13.88
N GLU A 3 -10.53 4.91 14.32
CA GLU A 3 -10.80 5.09 15.75
C GLU A 3 -10.68 3.75 16.46
N GLY A 4 -9.88 3.71 17.53
CA GLY A 4 -9.65 2.48 18.30
C GLY A 4 -8.62 1.52 17.72
N TRP A 5 -7.93 1.83 16.61
CA TRP A 5 -6.79 1.02 16.18
C TRP A 5 -5.60 1.22 17.13
N VAL A 6 -5.35 0.19 17.93
CA VAL A 6 -4.21 0.08 18.85
C VAL A 6 -3.04 -0.57 18.12
N GLU A 7 -1.82 -0.17 18.47
CA GLU A 7 -0.60 -0.76 17.92
C GLU A 7 -0.50 -2.23 18.34
N SER A 8 -0.15 -3.10 17.38
CA SER A 8 0.12 -4.52 17.60
C SER A 8 1.62 -4.79 17.79
N GLU A 9 2.00 -6.01 18.16
CA GLU A 9 3.41 -6.42 18.20
C GLU A 9 4.06 -6.34 16.80
N ALA A 10 3.28 -6.55 15.74
CA ALA A 10 3.70 -6.42 14.35
C ALA A 10 3.97 -4.97 13.90
N LYS A 11 3.62 -3.97 14.73
CA LYS A 11 3.81 -2.54 14.45
C LYS A 11 3.19 -2.06 13.13
N THR A 12 2.08 -2.67 12.73
CA THR A 12 1.43 -2.40 11.44
C THR A 12 0.79 -1.01 11.39
N LYS A 13 0.41 -0.45 12.53
CA LYS A 13 -0.11 0.93 12.60
C LYS A 13 1.01 1.94 12.35
N ALA A 14 2.15 1.79 13.02
CA ALA A 14 3.33 2.60 12.75
C ALA A 14 3.77 2.50 11.28
N ALA A 15 3.83 1.29 10.71
CA ALA A 15 4.18 1.10 9.30
C ALA A 15 3.20 1.82 8.36
N PHE A 16 1.89 1.73 8.62
CA PHE A 16 0.87 2.43 7.84
C PHE A 16 1.03 3.95 7.91
N GLU A 17 1.28 4.49 9.11
CA GLU A 17 1.52 5.93 9.29
C GLU A 17 2.75 6.38 8.50
N GLU A 18 3.84 5.62 8.54
CA GLU A 18 5.05 5.91 7.76
C GLU A 18 4.80 5.88 6.25
N TYR A 19 4.07 4.88 5.74
CA TYR A 19 3.73 4.81 4.31
C TYR A 19 2.82 5.96 3.88
N LYS A 20 1.84 6.29 4.71
CA LYS A 20 0.94 7.42 4.45
C LYS A 20 1.72 8.73 4.41
N ASP A 21 2.62 8.96 5.36
CA ASP A 21 3.41 10.18 5.44
C ASP A 21 4.39 10.29 4.25
N LEU A 22 5.01 9.17 3.84
CA LEU A 22 5.81 9.10 2.62
C LEU A 22 4.98 9.48 1.39
N LEU A 23 3.79 8.88 1.23
CA LEU A 23 2.91 9.17 0.10
C LEU A 23 2.40 10.62 0.09
N LEU A 24 2.19 11.24 1.26
CA LEU A 24 1.86 12.67 1.38
C LEU A 24 3.04 13.57 1.02
N SER A 25 4.27 13.09 1.17
CA SER A 25 5.48 13.86 0.83
C SER A 25 5.75 13.94 -0.67
N PHE A 26 5.16 13.03 -1.47
CA PHE A 26 5.31 13.00 -2.91
C PHE A 26 4.56 14.15 -3.59
N GLU A 27 5.29 15.00 -4.31
CA GLU A 27 4.72 16.13 -5.05
C GLU A 27 3.66 15.65 -6.06
N GLY A 28 2.56 16.39 -6.19
CA GLY A 28 1.47 16.04 -7.11
C GLY A 28 0.68 14.79 -6.73
N SER A 29 0.98 14.14 -5.59
CA SER A 29 0.22 13.00 -5.09
C SER A 29 -0.99 13.44 -4.27
N THR A 30 -2.10 12.74 -4.45
CA THR A 30 -3.33 12.89 -3.68
C THR A 30 -3.73 11.55 -3.09
N LEU A 31 -4.26 11.59 -1.86
CA LEU A 31 -4.71 10.39 -1.16
C LEU A 31 -6.23 10.35 -1.10
N SER A 32 -6.80 9.16 -1.31
CA SER A 32 -8.20 8.87 -1.04
C SER A 32 -8.31 7.64 -0.16
N PHE A 33 -9.36 7.60 0.66
CA PHE A 33 -9.58 6.52 1.62
C PHE A 33 -10.93 5.86 1.36
N LYS A 34 -10.95 4.52 1.31
CA LYS A 34 -12.18 3.72 1.10
C LYS A 34 -12.27 2.64 2.17
N GLY A 35 -13.18 2.84 3.12
CA GLY A 35 -13.46 1.86 4.16
C GLY A 35 -14.53 0.84 3.73
N ARG A 36 -14.29 -0.42 4.08
CA ARG A 36 -15.28 -1.51 4.11
C ARG A 36 -15.15 -2.17 5.50
N PRO A 37 -15.89 -1.68 6.51
CA PRO A 37 -15.76 -2.19 7.88
C PRO A 37 -15.88 -3.71 7.96
N GLY A 38 -14.99 -4.37 8.70
CA GLY A 38 -14.90 -5.84 8.80
C GLY A 38 -14.33 -6.53 7.56
N VAL A 39 -13.77 -5.79 6.61
CA VAL A 39 -13.10 -6.33 5.42
C VAL A 39 -11.73 -5.66 5.26
N SER A 40 -11.71 -4.38 4.87
CA SER A 40 -10.46 -3.62 4.80
C SER A 40 -10.71 -2.13 4.73
N TYR A 41 -9.68 -1.37 5.05
CA TYR A 41 -9.63 0.07 4.85
C TYR A 41 -8.49 0.44 3.92
N SER A 42 -8.86 0.87 2.72
CA SER A 42 -7.93 1.15 1.63
C SER A 42 -7.48 2.61 1.61
N LEU A 43 -6.19 2.86 1.76
CA LEU A 43 -5.57 4.12 1.34
C LEU A 43 -5.08 3.98 -0.10
N ARG A 44 -5.42 4.94 -0.95
CA ARG A 44 -5.07 4.94 -2.38
C ARG A 44 -4.34 6.22 -2.72
N ALA A 45 -3.17 6.11 -3.32
CA ALA A 45 -2.44 7.27 -3.82
C ALA A 45 -2.56 7.39 -5.33
N LYS A 46 -2.80 8.61 -5.81
CA LYS A 46 -2.89 8.96 -7.22
C LYS A 46 -2.01 10.18 -7.49
N HIS A 47 -1.16 10.10 -8.51
CA HIS A 47 -0.42 11.26 -9.01
C HIS A 47 -1.25 12.05 -10.04
N ALA A 48 -1.05 13.37 -10.09
CA ALA A 48 -1.78 14.30 -10.97
C ALA A 48 -1.64 13.97 -12.47
N ASN A 49 -0.52 13.37 -12.89
CA ASN A 49 -0.29 12.99 -14.29
C ASN A 49 -1.04 11.71 -14.71
N GLN A 50 -1.61 10.95 -13.76
CA GLN A 50 -2.33 9.72 -14.10
C GLN A 50 -3.72 10.02 -14.68
N THR A 51 -3.87 9.76 -15.97
CA THR A 51 -5.12 9.94 -16.73
C THR A 51 -5.93 8.65 -16.87
N GLU A 52 -5.25 7.51 -17.02
CA GLU A 52 -5.89 6.20 -17.25
C GLU A 52 -6.17 5.45 -15.95
N ARG A 53 -5.15 5.33 -15.08
CA ARG A 53 -5.26 4.65 -13.79
C ARG A 53 -5.69 5.61 -12.67
N ASN A 54 -6.50 5.10 -11.75
CA ASN A 54 -7.05 5.90 -10.64
C ASN A 54 -6.19 5.90 -9.37
N LEU A 55 -5.09 5.16 -9.37
CA LEU A 55 -4.10 5.07 -8.28
C LEU A 55 -2.79 4.52 -8.86
N PHE A 56 -1.68 4.65 -8.14
CA PHE A 56 -0.43 3.92 -8.40
C PHE A 56 -0.11 2.91 -7.29
N VAL A 57 -0.74 3.04 -6.12
CA VAL A 57 -0.66 2.06 -5.02
C VAL A 57 -1.97 2.02 -4.23
N LEU A 58 -2.28 0.83 -3.72
CA LEU A 58 -3.34 0.52 -2.77
C LEU A 58 -2.69 -0.02 -1.48
N VAL A 59 -2.76 0.74 -0.39
CA VAL A 59 -2.34 0.31 0.95
C VAL A 59 -3.60 -0.07 1.72
N ASP A 60 -3.89 -1.37 1.82
CA ASP A 60 -5.04 -1.90 2.55
C ASP A 60 -4.65 -2.26 3.98
N ILE A 61 -5.38 -1.71 4.94
CA ILE A 61 -5.41 -2.23 6.30
C ILE A 61 -6.46 -3.33 6.31
N ILE A 62 -6.03 -4.57 6.46
CA ILE A 62 -6.94 -5.72 6.53
C ILE A 62 -7.53 -5.77 7.94
N ASP A 63 -8.86 -5.89 8.00
CA ASP A 63 -9.66 -5.76 9.24
C ASP A 63 -10.54 -7.01 9.45
N ASP A 64 -10.01 -8.18 9.09
CA ASP A 64 -10.63 -9.49 9.33
C ASP A 64 -10.53 -9.91 10.81
N ASP A 65 -9.42 -9.60 11.47
CA ASP A 65 -9.30 -9.56 12.93
C ASP A 65 -8.99 -8.11 13.42
N PRO A 66 -9.96 -7.41 14.01
CA PRO A 66 -9.75 -6.07 14.57
C PRO A 66 -8.67 -5.97 15.66
N ALA A 67 -8.29 -7.08 16.29
CA ALA A 67 -7.21 -7.14 17.27
C ALA A 67 -5.82 -7.34 16.64
N ASP A 68 -5.76 -7.84 15.39
CA ASP A 68 -4.53 -8.20 14.70
C ASP A 68 -4.54 -7.75 13.23
N ARG A 69 -4.72 -6.45 13.03
CA ARG A 69 -4.73 -5.85 11.70
C ARG A 69 -3.35 -5.92 11.05
N TRP A 70 -3.32 -6.36 9.81
CA TRP A 70 -2.12 -6.41 8.96
C TRP A 70 -2.27 -5.54 7.71
N LEU A 71 -1.18 -5.31 7.00
CA LEU A 71 -1.17 -4.50 5.78
C LEU A 71 -1.00 -5.36 4.54
N SER A 72 -1.81 -5.11 3.51
CA SER A 72 -1.55 -5.57 2.15
C SER A 72 -1.31 -4.35 1.26
N VAL A 73 -0.12 -4.26 0.67
CA VAL A 73 0.29 -3.13 -0.18
C VAL A 73 0.42 -3.63 -1.62
N CYS A 74 -0.54 -3.26 -2.45
CA CYS A 74 -0.61 -3.70 -3.84
C CYS A 74 -0.27 -2.59 -4.82
N PHE A 75 0.55 -2.95 -5.80
CA PHE A 75 0.96 -2.11 -6.92
C PHE A 75 0.52 -2.75 -8.23
N TYR A 76 0.39 -1.93 -9.28
CA TYR A 76 0.37 -2.49 -10.63
C TYR A 76 1.74 -3.08 -10.91
N ALA A 77 1.78 -4.32 -11.40
CA ALA A 77 3.03 -5.06 -11.54
C ALA A 77 4.04 -4.39 -12.49
N ASP A 78 3.56 -3.61 -13.46
CA ASP A 78 4.37 -2.85 -14.41
C ASP A 78 4.92 -1.52 -13.88
N MET A 79 4.50 -1.09 -12.68
CA MET A 79 4.89 0.20 -12.09
C MET A 79 6.06 0.09 -11.11
N ILE A 80 6.43 -1.13 -10.71
CA ILE A 80 7.50 -1.40 -9.74
C ILE A 80 8.50 -2.42 -10.27
N ASN A 81 9.67 -2.48 -9.63
CA ASN A 81 10.70 -3.49 -9.87
C ASN A 81 10.87 -4.40 -8.64
N ASP A 82 10.16 -5.52 -8.56
CA ASP A 82 10.32 -6.50 -7.48
C ASP A 82 11.51 -7.43 -7.76
N ALA A 83 12.72 -6.91 -7.58
CA ALA A 83 13.95 -7.63 -7.96
C ALA A 83 14.24 -8.87 -7.10
N ASP A 84 13.71 -8.89 -5.87
CA ASP A 84 13.93 -9.97 -4.91
C ASP A 84 12.79 -11.00 -4.94
N GLU A 85 11.79 -10.78 -5.82
CA GLU A 85 10.63 -11.65 -6.02
C GLU A 85 9.89 -11.98 -4.71
N VAL A 86 9.83 -11.00 -3.79
CA VAL A 86 9.20 -11.17 -2.47
C VAL A 86 7.72 -10.78 -2.48
N GLY A 87 7.24 -10.15 -3.56
CA GLY A 87 5.84 -9.81 -3.71
C GLY A 87 5.02 -10.95 -4.29
N ASP A 88 3.77 -11.06 -3.83
CA ASP A 88 2.81 -11.99 -4.38
C ASP A 88 2.32 -11.49 -5.74
N TRP A 89 2.53 -12.29 -6.79
CA TRP A 89 1.96 -12.04 -8.11
C TRP A 89 0.46 -12.38 -8.12
N VAL A 90 -0.38 -11.38 -8.39
CA VAL A 90 -1.84 -11.51 -8.41
C VAL A 90 -2.40 -11.10 -9.76
N PRO A 91 -2.67 -12.05 -10.67
CA PRO A 91 -3.27 -11.74 -11.97
C PRO A 91 -4.62 -11.05 -11.84
N GLY A 92 -4.80 -9.91 -12.52
CA GLY A 92 -6.01 -9.08 -12.40
C GLY A 92 -6.29 -8.52 -10.98
N GLY A 93 -5.30 -8.57 -10.07
CA GLY A 93 -5.45 -8.26 -8.65
C GLY A 93 -5.74 -6.79 -8.33
N LEU A 94 -5.40 -5.86 -9.23
CA LEU A 94 -5.57 -4.42 -8.98
C LEU A 94 -6.39 -3.77 -10.11
N MET A 95 -7.65 -3.51 -9.81
CA MET A 95 -8.61 -2.91 -10.76
C MET A 95 -8.73 -3.68 -12.09
N GLY A 96 -8.53 -5.00 -12.05
CA GLY A 96 -8.59 -5.88 -13.22
C GLY A 96 -7.27 -6.00 -13.99
N GLU A 97 -6.19 -5.37 -13.51
CA GLU A 97 -4.84 -5.50 -14.04
C GLU A 97 -3.94 -6.30 -13.08
N ASP A 98 -2.85 -6.83 -13.62
CA ASP A 98 -1.90 -7.63 -12.85
C ASP A 98 -1.23 -6.80 -11.76
N ALA A 99 -1.14 -7.41 -10.58
CA ALA A 99 -0.65 -6.76 -9.38
C ALA A 99 0.52 -7.53 -8.75
N CYS A 100 1.34 -6.79 -8.03
CA CYS A 100 2.33 -7.32 -7.12
C CYS A 100 1.99 -6.76 -5.72
N CYS A 101 1.71 -7.65 -4.77
CA CYS A 101 1.24 -7.31 -3.44
C CYS A 101 2.23 -7.76 -2.36
N PHE A 102 2.46 -6.90 -1.37
CA PHE A 102 3.35 -7.18 -0.25
C PHE A 102 2.53 -7.16 1.04
N ASN A 103 2.70 -8.20 1.86
CA ASN A 103 2.01 -8.31 3.13
C ASN A 103 2.96 -7.96 4.27
N LEU A 104 2.45 -7.23 5.27
CA LEU A 104 3.16 -6.91 6.50
C LEU A 104 2.26 -7.28 7.68
N ASP A 105 2.54 -8.42 8.27
CA ASP A 105 1.87 -9.05 9.41
C ASP A 105 2.81 -9.28 10.61
N GLU A 106 4.10 -8.93 10.47
CA GLU A 106 5.11 -9.00 11.53
C GLU A 106 5.94 -7.70 11.64
N ASP A 107 6.72 -7.57 12.72
CA ASP A 107 7.64 -6.43 12.95
C ASP A 107 8.90 -6.52 12.05
N ASP A 108 8.70 -6.54 10.75
CA ASP A 108 9.77 -6.72 9.76
C ASP A 108 10.29 -5.38 9.23
N ALA A 109 11.49 -5.00 9.66
CA ALA A 109 12.15 -3.77 9.22
C ALA A 109 12.63 -3.83 7.76
N GLU A 110 13.01 -5.01 7.27
CA GLU A 110 13.47 -5.20 5.90
C GLU A 110 12.29 -5.09 4.94
N MET A 111 11.19 -5.82 5.19
CA MET A 111 9.96 -5.71 4.42
C MET A 111 9.39 -4.28 4.45
N ARG A 112 9.44 -3.60 5.60
CA ARG A 112 9.01 -2.20 5.68
C ARG A 112 9.81 -1.28 4.78
N THR A 113 11.12 -1.46 4.74
CA THR A 113 12.02 -0.69 3.86
C THR A 113 11.75 -1.04 2.40
N TYR A 114 11.60 -2.33 2.11
CA TYR A 114 11.31 -2.82 0.77
C TYR A 114 10.04 -2.19 0.19
N ILE A 115 8.94 -2.19 0.96
CA ILE A 115 7.68 -1.56 0.56
C ILE A 115 7.87 -0.06 0.30
N LYS A 116 8.67 0.66 1.08
CA LYS A 116 8.96 2.10 0.82
C LYS A 116 9.68 2.33 -0.51
N ASP A 117 10.58 1.44 -0.87
CA ASP A 117 11.25 1.49 -2.17
C ASP A 117 10.25 1.22 -3.29
N ARG A 118 9.32 0.27 -3.12
CA ARG A 118 8.25 0.00 -4.10
C ARG A 118 7.25 1.17 -4.22
N LEU A 119 6.93 1.86 -3.10
CA LEU A 119 6.14 3.09 -3.10
C LEU A 119 6.79 4.18 -3.96
N THR A 120 8.12 4.31 -3.85
CA THR A 120 8.90 5.29 -4.61
C THR A 120 8.95 4.94 -6.09
N ASP A 121 9.11 3.66 -6.45
CA ASP A 121 9.10 3.22 -7.85
C ASP A 121 7.75 3.44 -8.51
N ALA A 122 6.66 3.09 -7.82
CA ALA A 122 5.31 3.30 -8.32
C ALA A 122 5.01 4.79 -8.53
N TYR A 123 5.44 5.65 -7.60
CA TYR A 123 5.35 7.10 -7.76
C TYR A 123 6.14 7.58 -8.99
N ASN A 124 7.40 7.17 -9.13
CA ASN A 124 8.24 7.55 -10.28
C ASN A 124 7.66 7.09 -11.62
N SER A 125 6.96 5.96 -11.64
CA SER A 125 6.22 5.50 -12.82
C SER A 125 4.97 6.35 -13.10
N ALA A 126 4.29 6.80 -12.05
CA ALA A 126 3.08 7.63 -12.13
C ALA A 126 3.31 9.10 -12.50
N THR A 127 4.57 9.59 -12.42
CA THR A 127 4.93 10.97 -12.79
C THR A 127 5.28 11.15 -14.26
N LYS A 128 5.50 10.06 -15.00
CA LYS A 128 5.78 10.06 -16.44
C LYS A 128 4.54 10.45 -17.24
#